data_AF-A0A930BUA1-F1
#
_entry.id   AF-A0A930BUA1-F1
#
_cell.length_a   1.000
_cell.length_b   1.000
_cell.length_c   1.000
_cell.angle_alpha   90.00
_cell.angle_beta   90.00
_cell.angle_gamma   90.00
#
_symmetry.space_group_name_H-M   'P 1'
#
loop_
_entity.id
_entity.type
_entity.pdbx_description
1 polymer ?
#
loop_
_entity_poly.entity_id
_entity_poly.type
_entity_poly.pdbx_seq_one_letter_code
_entity_poly.pdbx_strand_id
1 'polypeptide(L)'
;MQLHWDIFCRVIDNYGDIGICWRLARQLAAEHGRQVRLWVDDLGSLQPLCPIVDPARERQSAQGVEIRHWGNQFAAEPCAEVVIEAFACELPEAYLQVMARTERKPCWVNLEYLTAEPWAEEWHGMASPH
;
A
#
# COMPACT_ATOMS: atom_id res chain seq x y z
N MET A 1 -18.67 -5.44 -3.68
CA MET A 1 -17.60 -4.48 -4.07
C MET A 1 -16.53 -4.55 -3.00
N GLN A 2 -15.25 -4.58 -3.37
CA GLN A 2 -14.15 -4.54 -2.40
C GLN A 2 -14.06 -3.13 -1.79
N LEU A 3 -14.32 -3.03 -0.49
CA LEU A 3 -14.41 -1.75 0.21
C LEU A 3 -13.07 -1.37 0.86
N HIS A 4 -12.34 -2.34 1.42
CA HIS A 4 -11.11 -2.11 2.18
C HIS A 4 -9.87 -2.43 1.36
N TRP A 5 -8.92 -1.50 1.36
CA TRP A 5 -7.69 -1.56 0.56
C TRP A 5 -6.50 -1.27 1.45
N ASP A 6 -5.50 -2.15 1.41
CA ASP A 6 -4.20 -1.90 2.00
C ASP A 6 -3.19 -1.64 0.90
N ILE A 7 -2.41 -0.57 1.05
CA ILE A 7 -1.31 -0.23 0.16
C ILE A 7 -0.04 -0.21 0.99
N PHE A 8 0.92 -1.05 0.62
CA PHE A 8 2.22 -1.13 1.27
C PHE A 8 3.25 -0.38 0.44
N CYS A 9 3.90 0.58 1.06
CA CYS A 9 4.95 1.40 0.47
C CYS A 9 6.19 1.28 1.33
N ARG A 10 7.27 0.77 0.74
CA ARG A 10 8.61 0.87 1.28
C ARG A 10 9.33 1.95 0.50
N VAL A 11 9.86 2.94 1.19
CA VAL A 11 10.44 4.12 0.56
C VAL A 11 11.89 3.82 0.23
N ILE A 12 12.15 3.53 -1.04
CA ILE A 12 13.49 3.27 -1.56
C ILE A 12 13.95 4.49 -2.36
N ASP A 13 13.10 5.03 -3.24
CA ASP A 13 13.36 6.24 -4.02
C ASP A 13 12.68 7.47 -3.41
N ASN A 14 13.16 7.91 -2.24
CA ASN A 14 12.77 9.15 -1.53
C ASN A 14 11.28 9.54 -1.66
N TYR A 15 10.94 10.35 -2.67
CA TYR A 15 9.59 10.88 -2.89
C TYR A 15 8.83 10.21 -4.06
N GLY A 16 9.50 9.40 -4.87
CA GLY A 16 8.90 8.70 -6.01
C GLY A 16 7.87 7.70 -5.54
N ASP A 17 8.32 6.70 -4.79
CA ASP A 17 7.48 5.58 -4.33
C ASP A 17 6.31 6.07 -3.49
N ILE A 18 6.62 6.83 -2.43
CA ILE A 18 5.61 7.38 -1.52
C ILE A 18 4.68 8.36 -2.23
N GLY A 19 5.18 9.13 -3.21
CA GLY A 19 4.37 10.03 -4.00
C GLY A 19 3.32 9.33 -4.85
N ILE A 20 3.69 8.21 -5.47
CA ILE A 20 2.77 7.38 -6.26
C ILE A 20 1.76 6.70 -5.33
N CYS A 21 2.22 6.05 -4.26
CA CYS A 21 1.35 5.37 -3.30
C CYS A 21 0.35 6.34 -2.64
N TRP A 22 0.81 7.53 -2.25
CA TRP A 22 -0.05 8.56 -1.67
C TRP A 22 -1.10 9.09 -2.64
N ARG A 23 -0.70 9.35 -3.90
CA ARG A 23 -1.64 9.77 -4.95
C ARG A 23 -2.72 8.72 -5.17
N LEU A 24 -2.34 7.45 -5.31
CA LEU A 24 -3.26 6.33 -5.49
C LEU A 24 -4.22 6.19 -4.31
N ALA A 25 -3.69 6.22 -3.08
CA ALA A 25 -4.49 6.07 -1.86
C ALA A 25 -5.58 7.15 -1.77
N ARG A 26 -5.22 8.41 -2.02
CA ARG A 26 -6.16 9.53 -2.02
C ARG A 26 -7.23 9.40 -3.09
N GLN A 27 -6.86 8.97 -4.31
CA GLN A 27 -7.82 8.81 -5.40
C GLN A 27 -8.83 7.70 -5.10
N LEU A 28 -8.36 6.56 -4.58
CA LEU A 28 -9.23 5.47 -4.14
C LEU A 28 -10.20 5.92 -3.04
N ALA A 29 -9.73 6.70 -2.06
CA ALA A 29 -10.58 7.21 -1.00
C ALA A 29 -11.60 8.26 -1.51
N ALA A 30 -11.13 9.30 -2.20
CA ALA A 30 -11.95 10.45 -2.57
C ALA A 30 -12.87 10.20 -3.77
N GLU A 31 -12.39 9.52 -4.80
CA GLU A 31 -13.13 9.36 -6.07
C GLU A 31 -13.89 8.03 -6.13
N HIS A 32 -13.43 7.01 -5.40
CA HIS A 32 -14.02 5.67 -5.45
C HIS A 32 -14.64 5.20 -4.12
N GLY A 33 -14.60 6.03 -3.08
CA GLY A 33 -15.20 5.74 -1.77
C GLY A 33 -14.62 4.51 -1.08
N ARG A 34 -13.35 4.16 -1.37
CA ARG A 34 -12.66 3.04 -0.74
C ARG A 34 -12.15 3.43 0.65
N GLN A 35 -12.15 2.47 1.56
CA GLN A 35 -11.46 2.62 2.85
C GLN A 35 -10.02 2.18 2.66
N VAL A 36 -9.10 3.15 2.64
CA VAL A 36 -7.68 2.89 2.33
C VAL A 36 -6.83 3.01 3.58
N ARG A 37 -6.02 1.97 3.85
CA ARG A 37 -4.88 2.03 4.76
C ARG A 37 -3.60 2.08 3.94
N LEU A 38 -2.82 3.14 4.11
CA LEU A 38 -1.49 3.29 3.52
C LEU A 38 -0.44 2.99 4.60
N TRP A 39 0.28 1.90 4.41
CA TRP A 39 1.40 1.47 5.24
C TRP A 39 2.70 2.03 4.67
N VAL A 40 3.48 2.74 5.49
CA VAL A 40 4.71 3.46 5.08
C VAL A 40 5.82 3.21 6.10
N ASP A 41 7.01 2.82 5.66
CA ASP A 41 8.15 2.49 6.53
C ASP A 41 8.92 3.74 6.98
N ASP A 42 8.94 4.78 6.15
CA ASP A 42 9.44 6.10 6.49
C ASP A 42 8.35 7.16 6.34
N LEU A 43 7.68 7.51 7.45
CA LEU A 43 6.67 8.56 7.46
C LEU A 43 7.25 9.96 7.19
N GLY A 44 8.56 10.17 7.40
CA GLY A 44 9.22 11.44 7.12
C GLY A 44 9.16 11.80 5.63
N SER A 45 9.27 10.79 4.77
CA SER A 45 9.16 10.94 3.31
C SER A 45 7.79 11.44 2.82
N LEU A 46 6.72 11.14 3.57
CA LEU A 46 5.35 11.56 3.23
C LEU A 46 5.09 13.02 3.62
N GLN A 47 5.77 13.54 4.63
CA GLN A 47 5.49 14.87 5.20
C GLN A 47 5.59 16.01 4.16
N PRO A 48 6.56 16.05 3.23
CA PRO A 48 6.60 17.08 2.19
C PRO A 48 5.39 17.05 1.23
N LEU A 49 4.79 15.88 1.02
CA LEU A 49 3.61 15.68 0.17
C LEU A 49 2.29 15.91 0.94
N CYS A 50 2.32 15.69 2.25
CA CYS A 50 1.20 15.89 3.15
C CYS A 50 1.69 16.51 4.48
N PRO A 51 1.83 17.85 4.55
CA PRO A 51 2.44 18.52 5.72
C PRO A 51 1.69 18.35 7.03
N ILE A 52 0.43 17.90 6.98
CA ILE A 52 -0.37 17.59 8.18
C ILE A 52 0.02 16.25 8.81
N VAL A 53 0.81 15.42 8.11
CA VAL A 53 1.33 14.17 8.65
C VAL A 53 2.41 14.47 9.68
N ASP A 54 2.27 13.83 10.83
CA ASP A 54 3.21 13.87 11.95
C ASP A 54 4.02 12.57 11.96
N PRO A 55 5.31 12.57 11.55
CA PRO A 55 6.13 11.36 11.50
C PRO A 55 6.29 10.66 12.85
N ALA A 56 6.05 11.35 13.96
CA ALA A 56 6.11 10.75 15.29
C ALA A 56 4.85 9.92 15.65
N ARG A 57 3.79 9.99 14.84
CA ARG A 57 2.54 9.24 15.05
C ARG A 57 2.47 8.03 14.15
N GLU A 58 2.55 6.85 14.75
CA GLU A 58 2.46 5.57 14.03
C GLU A 58 1.11 5.36 13.35
N ARG A 59 0.03 5.98 13.85
CA ARG A 59 -1.30 5.91 13.26
C ARG A 59 -1.92 7.30 13.17
N GLN A 60 -2.37 7.65 11.99
CA GLN A 60 -3.03 8.93 11.73
C GLN A 60 -3.93 8.85 10.50
N SER A 61 -4.60 9.95 10.17
CA SER A 61 -5.45 10.00 8.98
C SER A 61 -5.34 11.36 8.32
N ALA A 62 -5.31 11.36 7.00
CA ALA A 62 -5.23 12.55 6.18
C ALA A 62 -6.03 12.31 4.90
N GLN A 63 -6.84 13.30 4.49
CA GLN A 63 -7.54 13.29 3.20
C GLN A 63 -8.35 12.00 2.91
N GLY A 64 -8.96 11.42 3.96
CA GLY A 64 -9.77 10.20 3.86
C GLY A 64 -8.96 8.88 3.84
N VAL A 65 -7.64 8.95 3.95
CA VAL A 65 -6.74 7.79 4.01
C VAL A 65 -6.27 7.61 5.45
N GLU A 66 -6.32 6.37 5.94
CA GLU A 66 -5.67 5.98 7.17
C GLU A 66 -4.18 5.72 6.88
N ILE A 67 -3.28 6.41 7.57
CA ILE A 67 -1.84 6.29 7.39
C ILE A 67 -1.28 5.55 8.59
N ARG A 68 -0.46 4.54 8.32
CA ARG A 68 0.18 3.71 9.34
C ARG A 68 1.66 3.55 9.07
N HIS A 69 2.44 3.67 10.14
CA HIS A 69 3.83 3.27 10.13
C HIS A 69 3.90 1.73 10.23
N TRP A 70 4.64 1.08 9.35
CA TRP A 70 5.02 -0.32 9.52
C TRP A 70 6.52 -0.41 9.78
N GLY A 71 6.88 -0.79 11.01
CA GLY A 71 8.25 -1.10 11.39
C GLY A 71 8.50 -2.60 11.47
N ASN A 72 9.66 -2.99 12.00
CA ASN A 72 10.04 -4.39 12.19
C ASN A 72 9.05 -5.21 13.04
N GLN A 73 8.28 -4.54 13.91
CA GLN A 73 7.24 -5.17 14.71
C GLN A 73 5.87 -4.87 14.07
N PHE A 74 5.47 -5.73 13.14
CA PHE A 74 4.15 -5.66 12.53
C PHE A 74 3.15 -6.53 13.32
N ALA A 75 2.12 -5.91 13.88
CA ALA A 75 1.07 -6.62 14.60
C ALA A 75 0.10 -7.31 13.61
N ALA A 76 -0.43 -8.47 13.99
CA ALA A 76 -1.43 -9.17 13.19
C ALA A 76 -2.73 -8.35 13.12
N GLU A 77 -2.89 -7.61 12.03
CA GLU A 77 -4.09 -6.85 11.70
C GLU A 77 -4.91 -7.65 10.68
N PRO A 78 -6.25 -7.55 10.68
CA PRO A 78 -7.06 -8.13 9.61
C PRO A 78 -6.59 -7.62 8.25
N CYS A 79 -6.39 -8.52 7.29
CA CYS A 79 -6.02 -8.12 5.94
C CYS A 79 -7.19 -7.46 5.22
N ALA A 80 -6.89 -6.47 4.37
CA ALA A 80 -7.87 -5.86 3.49
C ALA A 80 -8.36 -6.82 2.40
N GLU A 81 -9.44 -6.45 1.68
CA GLU A 81 -9.96 -7.24 0.56
C GLU A 81 -9.09 -7.12 -0.70
N VAL A 82 -8.37 -6.00 -0.82
CA VAL A 82 -7.33 -5.77 -1.82
C VAL A 82 -6.05 -5.34 -1.11
N VAL A 83 -4.95 -5.94 -1.52
CA VAL A 83 -3.61 -5.65 -1.00
C VAL A 83 -2.74 -5.26 -2.18
N ILE A 84 -2.24 -4.03 -2.15
CA ILE A 84 -1.28 -3.53 -3.11
C ILE A 84 0.10 -3.58 -2.46
N GLU A 85 0.97 -4.41 -3.00
CA GLU A 85 2.40 -4.35 -2.74
C GLU A 85 3.02 -3.40 -3.76
N ALA A 86 3.54 -2.25 -3.32
CA ALA A 86 4.15 -1.30 -4.25
C ALA A 86 5.64 -1.57 -4.43
N PHE A 87 6.08 -1.61 -5.68
CA PHE A 87 7.48 -1.66 -6.11
C PHE A 87 8.27 -2.82 -5.48
N ALA A 88 7.63 -3.98 -5.37
CA ALA A 88 8.19 -5.19 -4.75
C ALA A 88 8.76 -4.94 -3.34
N CYS A 89 8.05 -4.15 -2.53
CA CYS A 89 8.49 -3.77 -1.19
C CYS A 89 8.61 -4.91 -0.18
N GLU A 90 8.11 -6.11 -0.50
CA GLU A 90 7.96 -7.28 0.37
C GLU A 90 7.01 -7.01 1.55
N LEU A 91 5.86 -7.69 1.57
CA LEU A 91 4.92 -7.60 2.68
C LEU A 91 5.50 -8.23 3.97
N PRO A 92 5.09 -7.80 5.18
CA PRO A 92 5.61 -8.39 6.40
C PRO A 92 5.10 -9.82 6.52
N GLU A 93 5.95 -10.72 6.98
CA GLU A 93 5.60 -12.13 7.17
C GLU A 93 4.32 -12.29 7.99
N ALA A 94 4.15 -11.50 9.06
CA ALA A 94 2.93 -11.54 9.87
C ALA A 94 1.66 -11.23 9.07
N TYR A 95 1.73 -10.31 8.10
CA TYR A 95 0.60 -9.97 7.23
C TYR A 95 0.35 -11.06 6.18
N LEU A 96 1.41 -11.63 5.59
CA LEU A 96 1.30 -12.79 4.69
C LEU A 96 0.63 -13.98 5.39
N GLN A 97 0.99 -14.25 6.65
CA GLN A 97 0.35 -15.28 7.46
C GLN A 97 -1.13 -15.01 7.70
N VAL A 98 -1.54 -13.74 7.88
CA VAL A 98 -2.96 -13.37 7.96
C VAL A 98 -3.65 -13.64 6.61
N MET A 99 -3.10 -13.18 5.49
CA MET A 99 -3.65 -13.42 4.14
C MET A 99 -3.81 -14.93 3.86
N ALA A 100 -2.83 -15.74 4.25
CA ALA A 100 -2.83 -17.19 4.10
C ALA A 100 -3.88 -17.90 4.97
N ARG A 101 -4.28 -17.31 6.11
CA ARG A 101 -5.28 -17.89 7.03
C ARG A 101 -6.69 -17.38 6.77
N THR A 102 -6.86 -16.22 6.15
CA THR A 102 -8.18 -15.68 5.81
C THR A 102 -8.91 -16.62 4.85
N GLU A 103 -10.19 -16.90 5.15
CA GLU A 103 -11.05 -17.80 4.36
C GLU A 103 -11.22 -17.29 2.93
N ARG A 104 -11.55 -16.00 2.78
CA ARG A 104 -11.59 -15.32 1.48
C ARG A 104 -10.24 -14.69 1.19
N LYS A 105 -9.52 -15.23 0.21
CA LYS A 105 -8.22 -14.67 -0.20
C LYS A 105 -8.38 -13.24 -0.73
N PRO A 106 -7.54 -12.30 -0.27
CA PRO A 106 -7.56 -10.95 -0.81
C PRO A 106 -7.06 -10.95 -2.25
N CYS A 107 -7.46 -9.93 -3.01
CA CYS A 107 -6.82 -9.65 -4.29
C CYS A 107 -5.47 -9.01 -4.01
N TRP A 108 -4.39 -9.74 -4.26
CA TRP A 108 -3.02 -9.24 -4.12
C TRP A 108 -2.52 -8.76 -5.47
N VAL A 109 -2.15 -7.48 -5.54
CA VAL A 109 -1.65 -6.82 -6.73
C VAL A 109 -0.24 -6.31 -6.43
N ASN A 110 0.71 -6.62 -7.32
CA ASN A 110 2.02 -5.98 -7.32
C ASN A 110 1.96 -4.75 -8.23
N LEU A 111 2.24 -3.57 -7.68
CA LEU A 111 2.28 -2.31 -8.41
C LEU A 111 3.72 -2.02 -8.83
N GLU A 112 3.98 -2.16 -10.13
CA GLU A 112 5.29 -1.95 -10.72
C GLU A 112 5.55 -0.49 -11.10
N TYR A 113 6.82 -0.18 -11.38
CA TYR A 113 7.21 1.10 -11.94
C TYR A 113 6.61 1.31 -13.33
N LEU A 114 6.32 2.58 -13.65
CA LEU A 114 5.92 2.96 -14.99
C LEU A 114 7.09 2.74 -15.96
N THR A 115 6.86 1.97 -17.01
CA THR A 115 7.74 1.88 -18.16
C THR A 115 6.96 2.10 -19.45
N ALA A 116 7.62 2.67 -20.46
CA ALA A 116 7.12 2.77 -21.82
C ALA A 116 7.59 1.61 -22.70
N GLU A 117 8.31 0.65 -22.12
CA GLU A 117 8.77 -0.51 -22.86
C GLU A 117 7.60 -1.44 -23.19
N PRO A 118 7.51 -1.92 -24.44
CA PRO A 118 6.33 -2.64 -24.92
C PRO A 118 6.13 -3.99 -24.24
N TRP A 119 7.20 -4.61 -23.72
CA TRP A 119 7.11 -5.90 -23.05
C TRP A 119 6.27 -5.83 -21.79
N ALA A 120 6.10 -4.67 -21.14
CA ALA A 120 5.33 -4.55 -19.91
C ALA A 120 3.85 -4.90 -20.09
N GLU A 121 3.30 -4.68 -21.28
CA GLU A 121 1.92 -5.06 -21.62
C GLU A 121 1.72 -6.58 -21.59
N GLU A 122 2.76 -7.36 -21.92
CA GLU A 122 2.71 -8.83 -21.91
C GLU A 122 2.61 -9.40 -20.49
N TRP A 123 3.08 -8.65 -19.48
CA TRP A 123 3.05 -9.05 -18.07
C TRP A 123 1.90 -8.41 -17.29
N HIS A 124 1.25 -7.38 -17.84
CA HIS A 124 0.18 -6.68 -17.16
C HIS A 124 -1.02 -7.61 -16.90
N GLY A 125 -1.42 -7.71 -15.63
CA GLY A 125 -2.55 -8.54 -15.21
C GLY A 125 -2.25 -10.04 -15.12
N MET A 126 -0.99 -10.46 -15.30
CA MET A 126 -0.58 -11.84 -15.10
C MET A 126 -0.66 -12.25 -13.63
N ALA A 127 -1.05 -13.50 -13.39
CA ALA A 127 -1.11 -14.08 -12.05
C ALA A 127 0.18 -14.85 -11.74
N SER A 128 0.69 -14.70 -10.51
CA SER A 128 1.79 -15.49 -9.96
C SER A 128 1.29 -16.25 -8.71
N PRO A 129 1.07 -17.57 -8.78
CA PRO A 129 0.69 -18.36 -7.60
C PRO A 129 1.85 -18.44 -6.60
N HIS A 130 1.56 -18.12 -5.33
CA HIS A 130 2.49 -18.19 -4.20
C HIS A 130 2.15 -19.35 -3.27
#